data_AF-A0A1D8G2X5-F1
#
_entry.id   AF-A0A1D8G2X5-F1
#
_cell.length_a   1.000
_cell.length_b   1.000
_cell.length_c   1.000
_cell.angle_alpha   90.00
_cell.angle_beta   90.00
_cell.angle_gamma   90.00
#
_symmetry.space_group_name_H-M   'P 1'
#
loop_
_entity.id
_entity.type
_entity.pdbx_description
1 polymer ?
#
loop_
_entity_poly.entity_id
_entity_poly.type
_entity_poly.pdbx_seq_one_letter_code
_entity_poly.pdbx_strand_id
1 'polypeptide(L)'
;MLSGHQGGRFRRRIHSGCLRRHLRESLARLLPDGILPAAPAIGGYRTRSNDVEIDLVGADRQPAAGELLFLGSVEWLENSPFDNHDLAALQKHRAAITDEPGPLVAVSRNGTTCSGLQAAYGPEELLGARRRA
;
A
#
# COMPACT_ATOMS: atom_id res chain seq x y z
N MET A 1 -29.09 -0.27 23.36
CA MET A 1 -27.95 -0.90 22.66
C MET A 1 -27.94 -0.41 21.22
N LEU A 2 -27.16 0.62 20.93
CA LEU A 2 -26.79 1.01 19.56
C LEU A 2 -25.32 1.42 19.63
N SER A 3 -24.42 0.51 19.29
CA SER A 3 -22.99 0.81 19.13
C SER A 3 -22.84 1.76 17.95
N GLY A 4 -22.47 3.01 18.25
CA GLY A 4 -22.01 3.96 17.25
C GLY A 4 -20.64 3.52 16.74
N HIS A 5 -20.61 2.88 15.58
CA HIS A 5 -19.37 2.75 14.79
C HIS A 5 -18.97 4.15 14.34
N GLN A 6 -17.99 4.73 15.01
CA GLN A 6 -17.36 5.99 14.64
C GLN A 6 -16.59 5.78 13.34
N GLY A 7 -17.25 6.04 12.20
CA GLY A 7 -16.61 6.15 10.90
C GLY A 7 -15.58 7.28 10.93
N GLY A 8 -14.30 6.90 11.06
CA GLY A 8 -13.18 7.82 11.07
C GLY A 8 -13.19 8.69 9.82
N ARG A 9 -13.50 9.97 9.97
CA ARG A 9 -13.46 10.96 8.89
C ARG A 9 -12.04 11.06 8.35
N PHE A 10 -11.84 10.50 7.16
CA PHE A 10 -10.67 10.64 6.31
C PHE A 10 -10.37 12.11 6.01
N ARG A 11 -9.47 12.74 6.77
CA ARG A 11 -8.97 14.08 6.48
C ARG A 11 -7.50 14.27 6.90
N ARG A 12 -6.68 14.49 5.86
CA ARG A 12 -5.44 15.33 5.80
C ARG A 12 -4.14 14.66 6.29
N ARG A 13 -3.17 14.48 5.38
CA ARG A 13 -2.11 15.43 4.92
C ARG A 13 -1.01 14.56 4.26
N ILE A 14 -0.79 14.71 2.95
CA ILE A 14 0.21 13.93 2.22
C ILE A 14 1.61 14.41 2.65
N HIS A 15 2.40 13.59 3.33
CA HIS A 15 3.82 13.88 3.58
C HIS A 15 4.58 13.88 2.25
N SER A 16 5.32 14.96 1.98
CA SER A 16 6.12 15.19 0.77
C SER A 16 7.41 14.37 0.74
N GLY A 17 7.29 13.04 0.77
CA GLY A 17 8.30 12.17 0.20
C GLY A 17 7.98 11.97 -1.27
N CYS A 18 8.73 12.61 -2.17
CA CYS A 18 8.52 12.54 -3.62
C CYS A 18 8.48 11.08 -4.11
N LEU A 19 9.35 10.22 -3.55
CA LEU A 19 9.48 8.82 -3.95
C LEU A 19 8.19 8.01 -3.79
N ARG A 20 7.62 7.90 -2.57
CA ARG A 20 6.41 7.08 -2.33
C ARG A 20 5.24 7.52 -3.22
N ARG A 21 5.13 8.82 -3.53
CA ARG A 21 4.15 9.34 -4.51
C ARG A 21 4.41 8.77 -5.91
N HIS A 22 5.65 8.85 -6.41
CA HIS A 22 5.99 8.35 -7.75
C HIS A 22 5.78 6.84 -7.86
N LEU A 23 6.08 6.08 -6.80
CA LEU A 23 5.83 4.64 -6.76
C LEU A 23 4.33 4.33 -6.83
N ARG A 24 3.48 5.05 -6.08
CA ARG A 24 2.01 4.90 -6.17
C ARG A 24 1.46 5.19 -7.55
N GLU A 25 1.92 6.27 -8.19
CA GLU A 25 1.50 6.63 -9.54
C GLU A 25 1.98 5.62 -10.60
N SER A 26 3.18 5.07 -10.46
CA SER A 26 3.67 4.00 -11.34
C SER A 26 2.81 2.75 -11.16
N LEU A 27 2.52 2.36 -9.92
CA LEU A 27 1.65 1.23 -9.62
C LEU A 27 0.23 1.44 -10.15
N ALA A 28 -0.33 2.64 -10.03
CA ALA A 28 -1.65 2.97 -10.57
C ALA A 28 -1.75 2.79 -12.10
N ARG A 29 -0.64 2.98 -12.82
CA ARG A 29 -0.57 2.75 -14.28
C ARG A 29 -0.35 1.28 -14.63
N LEU A 30 0.27 0.53 -13.72
CA LEU A 30 0.53 -0.90 -13.89
C LEU A 30 -0.77 -1.71 -13.70
N LEU A 31 -1.64 -1.29 -12.79
CA LEU A 31 -2.86 -2.02 -12.45
C LEU A 31 -4.01 -1.76 -13.45
N PRO A 32 -4.88 -2.77 -13.73
CA PRO A 32 -4.77 -4.16 -13.27
C PRO A 32 -3.67 -4.93 -14.01
N ASP A 33 -3.03 -5.87 -13.33
CA ASP A 33 -1.90 -6.65 -13.85
C ASP A 33 -2.14 -8.17 -13.89
N GLY A 34 -3.38 -8.60 -13.60
CA GLY A 34 -3.77 -10.00 -13.53
C GLY A 34 -3.55 -10.65 -12.16
N ILE A 35 -2.80 -10.00 -11.25
CA ILE A 35 -2.65 -10.42 -9.85
C ILE A 35 -3.52 -9.55 -8.94
N LEU A 36 -3.39 -8.23 -9.09
CA LEU A 36 -4.19 -7.26 -8.37
C LEU A 36 -5.27 -6.65 -9.28
N PRO A 37 -6.44 -6.34 -8.72
CA PRO A 37 -7.49 -5.65 -9.45
C PRO A 37 -7.09 -4.22 -9.78
N ALA A 38 -7.86 -3.59 -10.67
CA ALA A 38 -7.77 -2.15 -10.86
C ALA A 38 -8.10 -1.45 -9.54
N ALA A 39 -7.30 -0.47 -9.15
CA ALA A 39 -7.55 0.34 -7.96
C ALA A 39 -7.86 1.79 -8.38
N PRO A 40 -9.14 2.22 -8.39
CA PRO A 40 -9.52 3.57 -8.77
C PRO A 40 -8.86 4.67 -7.92
N ALA A 41 -8.46 4.35 -6.69
CA ALA A 41 -7.64 5.21 -5.85
C ALA A 41 -6.43 4.44 -5.28
N ILE A 42 -5.23 5.02 -5.38
CA ILE A 42 -4.03 4.54 -4.69
C ILE A 42 -3.44 5.67 -3.85
N GLY A 43 -3.29 5.41 -2.55
CA GLY A 43 -2.81 6.37 -1.56
C GLY A 43 -1.85 5.76 -0.55
N GLY A 44 -1.64 6.48 0.54
CA GLY A 44 -1.00 5.96 1.75
C GLY A 44 -1.76 6.43 2.98
N TYR A 45 -1.61 5.69 4.08
CA TYR A 45 -2.28 5.96 5.34
C TYR A 45 -1.26 5.98 6.47
N ARG A 46 -1.40 6.95 7.37
CA ARG A 46 -0.57 7.04 8.57
C ARG A 46 -1.38 7.70 9.69
N THR A 47 -1.32 7.13 10.89
CA THR A 47 -1.94 7.74 12.07
C THR A 47 -1.15 8.97 12.52
N ARG A 48 -1.82 9.88 13.24
CA ARG A 48 -1.16 11.09 13.78
C ARG A 48 -0.09 10.76 14.81
N SER A 49 -0.29 9.68 15.56
CA SER A 49 0.67 9.19 16.56
C SER A 49 1.82 8.39 15.93
N ASN A 50 1.81 8.19 14.60
CA ASN A 50 2.85 7.51 13.82
C ASN A 50 3.11 6.06 14.24
N ASP A 51 2.15 5.44 14.91
CA ASP A 51 2.14 4.04 15.34
C ASP A 51 1.67 3.08 14.23
N VAL A 52 0.99 3.61 13.21
CA VAL A 52 0.55 2.85 12.03
C VAL A 52 0.97 3.59 10.77
N GLU A 53 1.64 2.86 9.87
CA GLU A 53 2.03 3.33 8.54
C GLU A 53 1.75 2.27 7.48
N ILE A 54 0.94 2.63 6.49
CA ILE A 54 0.72 1.87 5.27
C ILE A 54 1.09 2.76 4.09
N ASP A 55 2.10 2.36 3.34
CA ASP A 55 2.62 3.16 2.24
C ASP A 55 1.74 3.10 1.00
N LEU A 56 1.06 1.98 0.79
CA LEU A 56 0.23 1.71 -0.37
C LEU A 56 -1.16 1.27 0.09
N VAL A 57 -2.17 2.03 -0.28
CA VAL A 57 -3.58 1.70 -0.04
C VAL A 57 -4.28 1.72 -1.38
N GLY A 58 -4.66 0.56 -1.90
CA GLY A 58 -5.56 0.44 -3.03
C GLY A 58 -7.00 0.44 -2.54
N ALA A 59 -7.84 1.31 -3.10
CA ALA A 59 -9.23 1.46 -2.68
C ALA A 59 -10.17 1.72 -3.86
N ASP A 60 -11.45 1.44 -3.64
CA ASP A 60 -12.54 1.74 -4.56
C ASP A 60 -12.70 3.24 -4.84
N ARG A 61 -12.41 4.10 -3.85
CA ARG A 61 -12.60 5.54 -3.96
C ARG A 61 -11.77 6.34 -2.95
N GLN A 62 -11.75 7.65 -3.16
CA GLN A 62 -11.14 8.66 -2.28
C GLN A 62 -12.09 9.87 -2.12
N PRO A 63 -12.00 10.66 -1.03
CA PRO A 63 -10.99 10.65 0.03
C PRO A 63 -11.22 9.62 1.14
N ALA A 64 -12.38 8.98 1.18
CA ALA A 64 -12.72 7.93 2.15
C ALA A 64 -13.03 6.63 1.41
N ALA A 65 -12.26 5.57 1.69
CA ALA A 65 -12.48 4.26 1.08
C ALA A 65 -13.84 3.69 1.52
N GLY A 66 -14.57 3.08 0.58
CA GLY A 66 -15.67 2.16 0.87
C GLY A 66 -15.16 0.72 1.03
N GLU A 67 -14.17 0.35 0.23
CA GLU A 67 -13.55 -0.97 0.22
C GLU A 67 -12.02 -0.84 0.05
N LEU A 68 -11.27 -1.67 0.78
CA LEU A 68 -9.83 -1.80 0.64
C LEU A 68 -9.52 -2.98 -0.28
N LEU A 69 -8.88 -2.69 -1.41
CA LEU A 69 -8.54 -3.69 -2.43
C LEU A 69 -7.19 -4.36 -2.15
N PHE A 70 -6.25 -3.60 -1.59
CA PHE A 70 -4.98 -4.10 -1.08
C PHE A 70 -4.33 -3.10 -0.11
N LEU A 71 -3.43 -3.59 0.72
CA LEU A 71 -2.57 -2.78 1.58
C LEU A 71 -1.11 -3.17 1.36
N GLY A 72 -0.19 -2.22 1.47
CA GLY A 72 1.21 -2.50 1.16
C GLY A 72 2.21 -1.55 1.75
N SER A 73 3.46 -1.99 1.67
CA SER A 73 4.63 -1.27 2.16
C SER A 73 5.62 -1.01 1.03
N VAL A 74 6.45 0.01 1.21
CA VAL A 74 7.55 0.33 0.30
C VAL A 74 8.87 0.18 1.04
N GLU A 75 9.74 -0.71 0.56
CA GLU A 75 11.13 -0.85 0.98
C GLU A 75 12.04 -0.34 -0.13
N TRP A 76 12.78 0.75 0.11
CA TRP A 76 13.63 1.38 -0.90
C TRP A 76 15.07 1.62 -0.45
N LEU A 77 15.50 0.90 0.59
CA LEU A 77 16.90 0.83 1.01
C LEU A 77 17.77 0.21 -0.08
N GLU A 78 19.01 0.68 -0.19
CA GLU A 78 19.92 0.30 -1.28
C GLU A 78 20.41 -1.15 -1.19
N ASN A 79 20.56 -1.67 0.04
CA ASN A 79 21.22 -2.95 0.28
C ASN A 79 20.34 -3.96 1.05
N SER A 80 19.03 -3.72 1.13
CA SER A 80 18.10 -4.60 1.84
C SER A 80 16.88 -4.93 0.98
N PRO A 81 16.51 -6.21 0.83
CA PRO A 81 15.21 -6.61 0.32
C PRO A 81 14.12 -6.37 1.37
N PHE A 82 12.85 -6.49 0.95
CA PHE A 82 11.70 -6.56 1.85
C PHE A 82 11.60 -7.99 2.41
N ASP A 83 11.60 -8.15 3.72
CA ASP A 83 11.73 -9.44 4.38
C ASP A 83 10.54 -9.81 5.29
N ASN A 84 10.73 -10.83 6.15
CA ASN A 84 9.69 -11.30 7.06
C ASN A 84 9.40 -10.31 8.19
N HIS A 85 10.39 -9.51 8.59
CA HIS A 85 10.20 -8.45 9.58
C HIS A 85 9.30 -7.36 9.01
N ASP A 86 9.56 -6.94 7.78
CA ASP A 86 8.74 -5.93 7.10
C ASP A 86 7.31 -6.44 6.87
N LEU A 87 7.15 -7.71 6.49
CA LEU A 87 5.85 -8.35 6.35
C LEU A 87 5.08 -8.39 7.67
N ALA A 88 5.74 -8.76 8.77
CA ALA A 88 5.11 -8.78 10.09
C ALA A 88 4.68 -7.37 10.54
N ALA A 89 5.49 -6.35 10.27
CA ALA A 89 5.14 -4.96 10.53
C ALA A 89 3.92 -4.53 9.69
N LEU A 90 3.89 -4.86 8.40
CA LEU A 90 2.77 -4.58 7.51
C LEU A 90 1.48 -5.27 7.98
N GLN A 91 1.54 -6.54 8.37
CA GLN A 91 0.41 -7.30 8.92
C GLN A 91 -0.13 -6.67 10.21
N LYS A 92 0.76 -6.23 11.10
CA LYS A 92 0.39 -5.52 12.33
C LYS A 92 -0.31 -4.20 12.02
N HIS A 93 0.22 -3.40 11.10
CA HIS A 93 -0.39 -2.13 10.69
C HIS A 93 -1.73 -2.33 9.98
N ARG A 94 -1.88 -3.36 9.15
CA ARG A 94 -3.14 -3.76 8.53
C ARG A 94 -4.22 -4.03 9.58
N ALA A 95 -3.89 -4.84 10.59
CA ALA A 95 -4.82 -5.20 11.68
C ALA A 95 -5.28 -3.99 12.52
N ALA A 96 -4.50 -2.91 12.55
CA ALA A 96 -4.90 -1.67 13.21
C ALA A 96 -5.87 -0.80 12.39
N ILE A 97 -6.08 -1.12 11.10
CA ILE A 97 -6.95 -0.39 10.17
C ILE A 97 -8.24 -1.16 9.91
N THR A 98 -8.13 -2.48 9.75
CA THR A 98 -9.24 -3.36 9.41
C THR A 98 -9.01 -4.76 9.95
N ASP A 99 -10.08 -5.40 10.42
CA ASP A 99 -10.06 -6.82 10.77
C ASP A 99 -10.13 -7.71 9.52
N GLU A 100 -10.77 -7.23 8.44
CA GLU A 100 -10.98 -8.00 7.19
C GLU A 100 -9.65 -8.38 6.52
N PRO A 101 -9.42 -9.68 6.23
CA PRO A 101 -8.23 -10.11 5.51
C PRO A 101 -8.21 -9.47 4.13
N GLY A 102 -7.02 -9.18 3.61
CA GLY A 102 -6.89 -8.59 2.29
C GLY A 102 -5.49 -8.76 1.73
N PRO A 103 -5.32 -8.59 0.40
CA PRO A 103 -4.04 -8.70 -0.26
C PRO A 103 -2.98 -7.79 0.37
N LEU A 104 -1.83 -8.37 0.71
CA LEU A 104 -0.65 -7.64 1.12
C LEU A 104 0.34 -7.55 -0.02
N VAL A 105 0.85 -6.35 -0.28
CA VAL A 105 1.74 -6.08 -1.41
C VAL A 105 3.00 -5.37 -0.96
N ALA A 106 4.10 -5.63 -1.65
CA ALA A 106 5.35 -4.91 -1.42
C ALA A 106 5.81 -4.23 -2.70
N VAL A 107 6.32 -3.01 -2.56
CA VAL A 107 7.20 -2.40 -3.56
C VAL A 107 8.59 -2.41 -2.98
N SER A 108 9.53 -3.08 -3.63
CA SER A 108 10.90 -3.20 -3.12
C SER A 108 11.94 -2.90 -4.19
N ARG A 109 12.94 -2.07 -3.86
CA ARG A 109 14.07 -1.81 -4.76
C ARG A 109 14.91 -3.06 -5.01
N ASN A 110 15.06 -3.91 -3.99
CA ASN A 110 15.94 -5.09 -4.00
C ASN A 110 15.16 -6.41 -3.93
N GLY A 111 13.89 -6.40 -4.32
CA GLY A 111 13.03 -7.59 -4.29
C GLY A 111 12.60 -8.00 -2.87
N THR A 112 12.09 -9.21 -2.75
CA THR A 112 11.48 -9.74 -1.53
C THR A 112 12.10 -11.09 -1.16
N THR A 113 12.29 -11.35 0.14
CA THR A 113 12.79 -12.65 0.64
C THR A 113 11.77 -13.41 1.48
N CYS A 114 10.61 -12.80 1.75
CA CYS A 114 9.51 -13.42 2.48
C CYS A 114 8.48 -14.09 1.58
N SER A 115 7.65 -14.94 2.18
CA SER A 115 6.46 -15.53 1.56
C SER A 115 5.20 -14.95 2.22
N GLY A 116 4.07 -14.94 1.50
CA GLY A 116 2.79 -14.46 2.04
C GLY A 116 2.35 -13.08 1.52
N LEU A 117 3.10 -12.48 0.60
CA LEU A 117 2.63 -11.36 -0.22
C LEU A 117 1.78 -11.88 -1.38
N GLN A 118 0.73 -11.16 -1.73
CA GLN A 118 -0.05 -11.41 -2.93
C GLN A 118 0.70 -10.99 -4.20
N ALA A 119 1.45 -9.89 -4.11
CA ALA A 119 2.26 -9.35 -5.20
C ALA A 119 3.47 -8.57 -4.66
N ALA A 120 4.55 -8.58 -5.44
CA ALA A 120 5.74 -7.78 -5.20
C ALA A 120 6.14 -7.06 -6.49
N TYR A 121 6.52 -5.79 -6.38
CA TYR A 121 6.87 -4.96 -7.52
C TYR A 121 8.24 -4.34 -7.33
N GLY A 122 9.10 -4.49 -8.34
CA GLY A 122 10.43 -3.91 -8.39
C GLY A 122 10.51 -2.68 -9.29
N PRO A 123 11.72 -2.12 -9.43
CA PRO A 123 11.97 -1.00 -10.34
C PRO A 123 11.60 -1.30 -11.80
N GLU A 124 11.78 -2.54 -12.26
CA GLU A 124 11.48 -2.94 -13.64
C GLU A 124 10.00 -2.76 -13.98
N GLU A 125 9.09 -3.35 -13.18
CA GLU A 125 7.65 -3.28 -13.41
C GLU A 125 7.16 -1.82 -13.37
N LEU A 126 7.64 -1.07 -12.37
CA LEU A 126 7.24 0.32 -12.16
C LEU A 126 7.75 1.27 -13.26
N LEU A 127 8.95 1.04 -13.79
CA LEU A 127 9.48 1.82 -14.92
C LEU A 127 8.84 1.39 -16.24
N GLY A 128 8.52 0.11 -16.42
CA GLY A 128 7.79 -0.40 -17.58
C GLY A 128 6.43 0.27 -17.74
N ALA A 129 5.70 0.45 -16.64
CA ALA A 129 4.41 1.14 -16.62
C ALA A 129 4.48 2.62 -17.06
N ARG A 130 5.63 3.28 -16.86
CA ARG A 130 5.83 4.70 -17.22
C ARG A 130 6.17 4.89 -18.70
N ARG A 131 6.74 3.88 -19.37
CA ARG A 131 7.16 3.96 -20.79
C ARG A 131 6.06 3.64 -21.80
N ARG A 132 4.93 3.09 -21.35
CA ARG A 132 3.79 2.70 -22.20
C ARG A 132 2.74 3.81 -22.38
N ALA A 133 3.03 5.04 -21.95
CA ALA A 133 2.14 6.20 -21.98
C ALA A 133 2.54 7.20 -23.07
#